data_AF-A0A3D0JYF9-F1
#
_entry.id   AF-A0A3D0JYF9-F1
#
_cell.length_a   1.000
_cell.length_b   1.000
_cell.length_c   1.000
_cell.angle_alpha   90.00
_cell.angle_beta   90.00
_cell.angle_gamma   90.00
#
_symmetry.space_group_name_H-M   'P 1'
#
loop_
_entity.id
_entity.type
_entity.pdbx_description
1 polymer ?
#
loop_
_entity_poly.entity_id
_entity_poly.type
_entity_poly.pdbx_seq_one_letter_code
_entity_poly.pdbx_strand_id
1 'polypeptide(L)'
;MVVGVRLPVRCRVDSAHAGRTAAGRPCLDPHALTRPHPFFRRRRAGVLLHLTSLPGPGGLGDLGAAARAFAERIGDAGFSIWQTLPVHPVGPGNSPYSPRSAFAGEPMLLSLQDLADEGLVPRSLARRRAGTTGRTDWRAARRIRRQALDIAWDRFHADGGERDPRFKRFLRRESAWLPTWCRWGGRRGQTPEQLAFEQFLFDRQWKSLRTHARRCGVHLVGDLPIFVPLESVDVRGHPELFRLDARGLPTVVTGVPPDAFSRSGQLWNHPHYRWASHRRTGFEWWIERIARQLRLFDAVRIDHFIGFHRAYEVKAGARDARSGRWGRSPGDELLRAARRRLGPMPLFAEDLGAVTREVIALRDRHGLPGMRILQNAFGSPDSADLPANHPRDAVVYTGTHDNTPLRGWWRTLGPAARRRAEAIAGPGDPVDGLIDVCFGSHANTAVVPVQDLLGLGASARMNRPGTPRGNWTWRLPPAMLPRTRVRSLRTLLEASRRI
;
A
#
# COMPACT_ATOMS: atom_id res chain seq x y z
N MET A 1 52.25 -31.48 -4.73
CA MET A 1 51.22 -32.47 -5.11
C MET A 1 49.86 -31.82 -4.96
N VAL A 2 49.12 -31.75 -6.07
CA VAL A 2 47.84 -31.07 -6.22
C VAL A 2 46.74 -31.84 -5.50
N VAL A 3 46.03 -31.19 -4.56
CA VAL A 3 44.82 -31.76 -3.94
C VAL A 3 43.60 -31.15 -4.63
N GLY A 4 42.94 -31.95 -5.44
CA GLY A 4 41.88 -31.54 -6.35
C GLY A 4 40.60 -31.06 -5.66
N VAL A 5 40.11 -29.91 -6.11
CA VAL A 5 38.79 -29.35 -5.81
C VAL A 5 37.73 -30.21 -6.50
N ARG A 6 36.88 -30.89 -5.71
CA ARG A 6 35.68 -31.57 -6.24
C ARG A 6 34.64 -30.52 -6.66
N LEU A 7 34.42 -30.40 -7.97
CA LEU A 7 33.31 -29.66 -8.56
C LEU A 7 31.98 -30.35 -8.19
N PRO A 8 30.89 -29.59 -7.92
CA PRO A 8 29.58 -30.18 -7.71
C PRO A 8 29.04 -30.77 -9.02
N VAL A 9 28.54 -32.00 -8.91
CA VAL A 9 27.95 -32.81 -9.98
C VAL A 9 26.80 -32.04 -10.65
N ARG A 10 26.85 -31.93 -11.99
CA ARG A 10 25.76 -31.39 -12.81
C ARG A 10 24.52 -32.27 -12.67
N CYS A 11 23.38 -31.71 -12.24
CA CYS A 11 22.09 -32.35 -12.43
C CYS A 11 21.80 -32.47 -13.94
N ARG A 12 21.75 -33.70 -14.47
CA ARG A 12 21.00 -33.98 -15.70
C ARG A 12 19.53 -33.91 -15.34
N VAL A 13 18.80 -33.02 -16.00
CA VAL A 13 17.34 -32.93 -15.88
C VAL A 13 16.78 -33.74 -17.05
N ASP A 14 16.50 -35.02 -16.81
CA ASP A 14 15.63 -35.77 -17.70
C ASP A 14 14.18 -35.36 -17.41
N SER A 15 13.47 -35.02 -18.49
CA SER A 15 12.09 -34.58 -18.48
C SER A 15 11.17 -35.62 -17.84
N ALA A 16 10.28 -35.13 -16.97
CA ALA A 16 9.19 -35.84 -16.27
C ALA A 16 9.56 -36.52 -14.95
N HIS A 17 9.84 -35.73 -13.90
CA HIS A 17 9.24 -35.84 -12.56
C HIS A 17 9.82 -34.77 -11.63
N ALA A 18 8.99 -34.14 -10.80
CA ALA A 18 9.41 -33.08 -9.87
C ALA A 18 10.34 -33.64 -8.78
N GLY A 19 11.65 -33.46 -8.92
CA GLY A 19 12.65 -33.90 -7.96
C GLY A 19 12.66 -33.07 -6.67
N ARG A 20 12.65 -33.75 -5.52
CA ARG A 20 12.89 -33.16 -4.18
C ARG A 20 14.38 -33.15 -3.87
N THR A 21 14.84 -32.18 -3.09
CA THR A 21 16.20 -32.17 -2.52
C THR A 21 16.30 -33.14 -1.33
N ALA A 22 17.53 -33.52 -0.95
CA ALA A 22 17.82 -34.39 0.21
C ALA A 22 17.24 -33.92 1.56
N ALA A 23 16.73 -32.68 1.63
CA ALA A 23 16.07 -32.10 2.80
C ALA A 23 14.54 -31.95 2.64
N GLY A 24 13.92 -32.65 1.68
CA GLY A 24 12.46 -32.67 1.49
C GLY A 24 11.82 -31.37 0.99
N ARG A 25 12.63 -30.34 0.66
CA ARG A 25 12.13 -29.06 0.13
C ARG A 25 11.96 -29.14 -1.39
N PRO A 26 10.83 -28.63 -1.93
CA PRO A 26 10.61 -28.59 -3.37
C PRO A 26 11.71 -27.75 -4.04
N CYS A 27 12.34 -28.31 -5.07
CA CYS A 27 13.29 -27.58 -5.90
C CYS A 27 12.50 -26.51 -6.67
N LEU A 28 12.84 -25.23 -6.50
CA LEU A 28 12.17 -24.15 -7.21
C LEU A 28 12.51 -24.25 -8.71
N ASP A 29 11.49 -24.35 -9.56
CA ASP A 29 11.63 -24.18 -11.00
C ASP A 29 12.22 -22.77 -11.29
N PRO A 30 13.41 -22.66 -11.92
CA PRO A 30 14.00 -21.38 -12.30
C PRO A 30 13.08 -20.52 -13.18
N HIS A 31 12.18 -21.14 -13.95
CA HIS A 31 11.20 -20.45 -14.79
C HIS A 31 9.97 -19.94 -14.01
N ALA A 32 9.76 -20.39 -12.78
CA ALA A 32 8.66 -19.89 -11.93
C ALA A 32 8.93 -18.49 -11.34
N LEU A 33 10.16 -17.98 -11.47
CA LEU A 33 10.56 -16.65 -11.01
C LEU A 33 10.16 -15.54 -12.00
N THR A 34 9.99 -15.84 -13.28
CA THR A 34 9.76 -14.82 -14.32
C THR A 34 8.28 -14.54 -14.62
N ARG A 35 7.37 -15.40 -14.15
CA ARG A 35 5.93 -15.23 -14.43
C ARG A 35 5.22 -14.46 -13.32
N PRO A 36 4.34 -13.51 -13.66
CA PRO A 36 3.52 -12.85 -12.65
C PRO A 36 2.68 -13.79 -11.82
N HIS A 37 2.38 -13.38 -10.60
CA HIS A 37 1.44 -14.10 -9.75
C HIS A 37 0.08 -14.26 -10.47
N PRO A 38 -0.62 -15.42 -10.37
CA PRO A 38 -1.90 -15.64 -11.06
C PRO A 38 -2.95 -14.54 -10.88
N PHE A 39 -2.90 -13.84 -9.74
CA PHE A 39 -3.73 -12.67 -9.44
C PHE A 39 -3.68 -11.60 -10.55
N PHE A 40 -2.49 -11.35 -11.13
CA PHE A 40 -2.23 -10.30 -12.13
C PHE A 40 -2.25 -10.79 -13.59
N ARG A 41 -2.57 -12.06 -13.84
CA ARG A 41 -2.62 -12.62 -15.21
C ARG A 41 -3.98 -12.44 -15.88
N ARG A 42 -5.01 -12.13 -15.09
CA ARG A 42 -6.38 -11.91 -15.59
C ARG A 42 -6.63 -10.43 -15.78
N ARG A 43 -7.44 -10.09 -16.79
CA ARG A 43 -7.95 -8.73 -16.96
C ARG A 43 -8.88 -8.40 -15.79
N ARG A 44 -8.59 -7.30 -15.08
CA ARG A 44 -9.32 -6.82 -13.91
C ARG A 44 -9.42 -5.31 -13.94
N ALA A 45 -10.50 -4.79 -13.38
CA ALA A 45 -10.63 -3.37 -13.03
C ALA A 45 -10.68 -3.20 -11.52
N GLY A 46 -10.17 -2.08 -11.04
CA GLY A 46 -10.22 -1.69 -9.64
C GLY A 46 -10.43 -0.21 -9.41
N VAL A 47 -10.66 0.11 -8.14
CA VAL A 47 -10.75 1.48 -7.65
C VAL A 47 -9.66 1.74 -6.61
N LEU A 48 -9.15 2.97 -6.58
CA LEU A 48 -8.28 3.47 -5.50
C LEU A 48 -9.09 4.35 -4.55
N LEU A 49 -9.26 3.91 -3.30
CA LEU A 49 -9.91 4.67 -2.23
C LEU A 49 -9.33 4.24 -0.87
N HIS A 50 -8.81 5.18 -0.08
CA HIS A 50 -8.40 4.86 1.29
C HIS A 50 -9.60 4.86 2.25
N LEU A 51 -9.56 4.03 3.29
CA LEU A 51 -10.65 3.90 4.26
C LEU A 51 -11.00 5.21 4.96
N THR A 52 -10.01 6.07 5.21
CA THR A 52 -10.22 7.39 5.84
C THR A 52 -11.13 8.29 5.02
N SER A 53 -11.17 8.07 3.70
CA SER A 53 -12.02 8.81 2.77
C SER A 53 -13.47 8.33 2.78
N LEU A 54 -13.81 7.21 3.41
CA LEU A 54 -15.21 6.76 3.49
C LEU A 54 -16.08 7.76 4.27
N PRO A 55 -17.38 7.88 3.90
CA PRO A 55 -18.33 8.64 4.69
C PRO A 55 -18.58 7.94 6.03
N GLY A 56 -19.06 8.68 7.02
CA GLY A 56 -19.30 8.14 8.35
C GLY A 56 -19.21 9.20 9.45
N PRO A 57 -19.74 8.89 10.65
CA PRO A 57 -19.66 9.76 11.82
C PRO A 57 -18.22 9.87 12.35
N GLY A 58 -18.00 10.71 13.36
CA GLY A 58 -16.71 10.78 14.05
C GLY A 58 -15.54 11.37 13.27
N GLY A 59 -15.77 12.03 12.13
CA GLY A 59 -14.75 12.81 11.41
C GLY A 59 -13.76 12.00 10.57
N LEU A 60 -13.87 10.68 10.52
CA LEU A 60 -12.96 9.80 9.77
C LEU A 60 -13.71 8.53 9.34
N GLY A 61 -13.51 8.08 8.09
CA GLY A 61 -14.00 6.78 7.64
C GLY A 61 -13.35 5.61 8.40
N ASP A 62 -14.06 4.49 8.49
CA ASP A 62 -13.65 3.31 9.27
C ASP A 62 -14.02 1.99 8.59
N LEU A 63 -13.72 0.87 9.27
CA LEU A 63 -13.93 -0.51 8.80
C LEU A 63 -15.40 -0.99 8.86
N GLY A 64 -16.34 -0.10 9.17
CA GLY A 64 -17.73 -0.42 9.46
C GLY A 64 -18.65 -0.52 8.24
N ALA A 65 -19.91 -0.16 8.46
CA ALA A 65 -20.98 -0.26 7.46
C ALA A 65 -20.67 0.49 6.15
N ALA A 66 -20.02 1.65 6.23
CA ALA A 66 -19.65 2.40 5.02
C ALA A 66 -18.60 1.68 4.17
N ALA A 67 -17.66 0.95 4.78
CA ALA A 67 -16.68 0.15 4.06
C ALA A 67 -17.32 -1.05 3.36
N ARG A 68 -18.28 -1.71 4.04
CA ARG A 68 -19.06 -2.82 3.49
C ARG A 68 -19.93 -2.37 2.32
N ALA A 69 -20.71 -1.29 2.51
CA ALA A 69 -21.53 -0.70 1.45
C ALA A 69 -20.69 -0.20 0.25
N PHE A 70 -19.47 0.29 0.49
CA PHE A 70 -18.57 0.66 -0.59
C PHE A 70 -18.09 -0.57 -1.39
N ALA A 71 -17.73 -1.67 -0.71
CA ALA A 71 -17.36 -2.93 -1.37
C ALA A 71 -18.51 -3.50 -2.22
N GLU A 72 -19.75 -3.47 -1.71
CA GLU A 72 -20.95 -3.81 -2.47
C GLU A 72 -21.10 -2.90 -3.70
N ARG A 73 -21.02 -1.57 -3.51
CA ARG A 73 -21.22 -0.58 -4.57
C ARG A 73 -20.24 -0.76 -5.74
N ILE A 74 -18.98 -1.07 -5.47
CA ILE A 74 -17.98 -1.29 -6.52
C ILE A 74 -18.05 -2.70 -7.11
N GLY A 75 -18.46 -3.70 -6.32
CA GLY A 75 -18.77 -5.04 -6.81
C GLY A 75 -19.94 -5.04 -7.79
N ASP A 76 -21.01 -4.29 -7.50
CA ASP A 76 -22.16 -4.09 -8.40
C ASP A 76 -21.72 -3.50 -9.76
N ALA A 77 -20.77 -2.58 -9.73
CA ALA A 77 -20.19 -1.97 -10.93
C ALA A 77 -19.27 -2.93 -11.70
N GLY A 78 -18.88 -4.07 -11.11
CA GLY A 78 -17.97 -5.03 -11.72
C GLY A 78 -16.49 -4.87 -11.34
N PHE A 79 -16.14 -3.93 -10.46
CA PHE A 79 -14.75 -3.85 -9.99
C PHE A 79 -14.42 -5.08 -9.14
N SER A 80 -13.27 -5.69 -9.39
CA SER A 80 -12.77 -6.82 -8.58
C SER A 80 -11.57 -6.46 -7.70
N ILE A 81 -11.16 -5.18 -7.71
CA ILE A 81 -10.05 -4.66 -6.90
C ILE A 81 -10.49 -3.40 -6.16
N TRP A 82 -10.24 -3.37 -4.86
CA TRP A 82 -10.24 -2.17 -4.04
C TRP A 82 -8.83 -1.96 -3.49
N GLN A 83 -8.11 -1.01 -4.09
CA GLN A 83 -6.80 -0.61 -3.60
C GLN A 83 -6.93 0.45 -2.51
N THR A 84 -6.20 0.25 -1.42
CA THR A 84 -6.04 1.22 -0.34
C THR A 84 -4.59 1.71 -0.27
N LEU A 85 -4.38 2.81 0.45
CA LEU A 85 -3.06 3.22 0.95
C LEU A 85 -2.66 2.36 2.18
N PRO A 86 -1.45 2.52 2.74
CA PRO A 86 -1.05 1.81 3.96
C PRO A 86 -2.05 2.04 5.11
N VAL A 87 -2.34 0.99 5.89
CA VAL A 87 -3.36 1.01 6.96
C VAL A 87 -2.76 1.00 8.36
N HIS A 88 -1.55 1.54 8.46
CA HIS A 88 -0.72 1.53 9.65
C HIS A 88 -0.92 2.79 10.50
N PRO A 89 -0.66 2.77 11.83
CA PRO A 89 -0.82 3.92 12.69
C PRO A 89 -0.05 5.13 12.18
N VAL A 90 -0.75 6.21 11.82
CA VAL A 90 -0.10 7.37 11.19
C VAL A 90 0.65 8.21 12.22
N GLY A 91 1.82 8.71 11.83
CA GLY A 91 2.60 9.67 12.60
C GLY A 91 2.06 11.12 12.50
N PRO A 92 2.84 12.11 12.97
CA PRO A 92 2.59 13.52 12.70
C PRO A 92 2.35 13.79 11.20
N GLY A 93 1.40 14.68 10.89
CA GLY A 93 0.99 14.96 9.50
C GLY A 93 -0.01 13.95 8.91
N ASN A 94 -0.36 12.89 9.63
CA ASN A 94 -1.37 11.89 9.25
C ASN A 94 -1.06 11.15 7.94
N SER A 95 0.22 11.10 7.53
CA SER A 95 0.64 10.42 6.31
C SER A 95 0.64 8.90 6.50
N PRO A 96 -0.07 8.13 5.66
CA PRO A 96 0.05 6.67 5.63
C PRO A 96 1.48 6.16 5.34
N TYR A 97 2.30 6.99 4.68
CA TYR A 97 3.69 6.68 4.33
C TYR A 97 4.70 7.05 5.42
N SER A 98 4.23 7.60 6.54
CA SER A 98 5.07 7.85 7.72
C SER A 98 4.44 7.20 8.96
N PRO A 99 4.33 5.86 8.99
CA PRO A 99 3.65 5.18 10.07
C PRO A 99 4.54 5.08 11.33
N ARG A 100 3.89 5.00 12.49
CA ARG A 100 4.54 4.68 13.78
C ARG A 100 4.93 3.21 13.88
N SER A 101 4.40 2.34 13.03
CA SER A 101 4.76 0.92 12.93
C SER A 101 4.54 0.41 11.51
N ALA A 102 5.44 -0.41 10.98
CA ALA A 102 5.28 -1.09 9.70
C ALA A 102 4.36 -2.32 9.74
N PHE A 103 3.83 -2.68 10.92
CA PHE A 103 3.08 -3.93 11.14
C PHE A 103 1.69 -3.73 11.74
N ALA A 104 1.59 -2.82 12.73
CA ALA A 104 0.34 -2.55 13.43
C ALA A 104 -0.72 -1.97 12.47
N GLY A 105 -2.00 -2.20 12.75
CA GLY A 105 -3.12 -1.51 12.08
C GLY A 105 -3.50 -0.23 12.82
N GLU A 106 -3.95 0.79 12.08
CA GLU A 106 -4.38 2.09 12.62
C GLU A 106 -5.65 1.94 13.47
N PRO A 107 -5.59 2.12 14.81
CA PRO A 107 -6.76 2.01 15.68
C PRO A 107 -7.86 3.04 15.36
N MET A 108 -7.51 4.16 14.72
CA MET A 108 -8.51 5.14 14.29
C MET A 108 -9.42 4.64 13.17
N LEU A 109 -9.09 3.52 12.51
CA LEU A 109 -9.96 2.88 11.52
C LEU A 109 -10.98 1.90 12.12
N LEU A 110 -10.96 1.67 13.44
CA LEU A 110 -11.91 0.76 14.09
C LEU A 110 -13.34 1.30 14.05
N SER A 111 -14.30 0.55 13.52
CA SER A 111 -15.70 0.97 13.53
C SER A 111 -16.26 1.03 14.95
N LEU A 112 -16.64 2.23 15.39
CA LEU A 112 -17.29 2.40 16.69
C LEU A 112 -18.71 1.83 16.70
N GLN A 113 -19.35 1.76 15.55
CA GLN A 113 -20.68 1.15 15.41
C GLN A 113 -20.59 -0.36 15.65
N ASP A 114 -19.65 -1.06 14.99
CA ASP A 114 -19.45 -2.49 15.22
C ASP A 114 -19.08 -2.77 16.69
N LEU A 115 -18.24 -1.94 17.32
CA LEU A 115 -17.93 -2.06 18.75
C LEU A 115 -19.13 -1.80 19.67
N ALA A 116 -20.04 -0.90 19.28
CA ALA A 116 -21.26 -0.64 20.04
C ALA A 116 -22.28 -1.77 19.90
N ASP A 117 -22.33 -2.43 18.74
CA ASP A 117 -23.17 -3.61 18.51
C ASP A 117 -22.64 -4.83 19.28
N GLU A 118 -21.33 -4.90 19.53
CA GLU A 118 -20.69 -5.86 20.46
C GLU A 118 -20.84 -5.47 21.95
N GLY A 119 -21.48 -4.35 22.27
CA GLY A 119 -21.63 -3.88 23.67
C GLY A 119 -20.35 -3.32 24.30
N LEU A 120 -19.25 -3.18 23.56
CA LEU A 120 -17.98 -2.64 24.05
C LEU A 120 -17.97 -1.11 24.12
N VAL A 121 -18.80 -0.44 23.32
CA VAL A 121 -18.85 1.03 23.25
C VAL A 121 -20.29 1.53 23.40
N PRO A 122 -20.57 2.63 24.14
CA PRO A 122 -21.89 3.22 24.17
C PRO A 122 -22.36 3.69 22.78
N ARG A 123 -23.61 3.36 22.41
CA ARG A 123 -24.21 3.79 21.13
C ARG A 123 -24.20 5.31 20.92
N SER A 124 -24.32 6.09 22.00
CA SER A 124 -24.23 7.56 21.95
C SER A 124 -22.85 8.05 21.48
N LEU A 125 -21.78 7.36 21.85
CA LEU A 125 -20.42 7.69 21.43
C LEU A 125 -20.18 7.27 19.97
N ALA A 126 -20.68 6.09 19.57
CA ALA A 126 -20.57 5.59 18.20
C ALA A 126 -21.28 6.49 17.16
N ARG A 127 -22.38 7.15 17.55
CA ARG A 127 -23.16 8.05 16.67
C ARG A 127 -22.67 9.49 16.67
N ARG A 128 -21.65 9.83 17.47
CA ARG A 128 -21.17 11.22 17.61
C ARG A 128 -20.63 11.73 16.27
N ARG A 129 -21.19 12.84 15.79
CA ARG A 129 -20.74 13.52 14.58
C ARG A 129 -19.53 14.41 14.87
N ALA A 130 -18.64 14.54 13.89
CA ALA A 130 -17.51 15.45 13.95
C ALA A 130 -17.00 15.80 12.55
N GLY A 131 -16.36 16.96 12.44
CA GLY A 131 -15.79 17.48 11.20
C GLY A 131 -16.83 18.02 10.21
N THR A 132 -16.34 18.45 9.05
CA THR A 132 -17.14 18.90 7.92
C THR A 132 -17.30 17.80 6.87
N THR A 133 -18.30 17.94 5.99
CA THR A 133 -18.45 17.03 4.85
C THR A 133 -17.26 17.18 3.90
N GLY A 134 -16.84 16.07 3.27
CA GLY A 134 -15.78 16.07 2.26
C GLY A 134 -14.34 16.17 2.80
N ARG A 135 -14.12 16.43 4.10
CA ARG A 135 -12.78 16.39 4.72
C ARG A 135 -12.72 15.61 6.04
N THR A 136 -11.58 14.99 6.30
CA THR A 136 -11.31 14.33 7.58
C THR A 136 -11.03 15.35 8.68
N ASP A 137 -11.55 15.11 9.87
CA ASP A 137 -11.17 15.78 11.10
C ASP A 137 -10.43 14.81 12.02
N TRP A 138 -9.13 14.67 11.78
CA TRP A 138 -8.27 13.76 12.54
C TRP A 138 -8.20 14.11 14.04
N ARG A 139 -8.33 15.39 14.41
CA ARG A 139 -8.29 15.81 15.80
C ARG A 139 -9.54 15.34 16.54
N ALA A 140 -10.71 15.58 15.96
CA ALA A 140 -11.96 15.12 16.54
C ALA A 140 -12.07 13.59 16.51
N ALA A 141 -11.65 12.94 15.42
CA ALA A 141 -11.61 11.49 15.31
C ALA A 141 -10.75 10.85 16.40
N ARG A 142 -9.54 11.37 16.64
CA ARG A 142 -8.67 10.91 17.74
C ARG A 142 -9.34 11.07 19.10
N ARG A 143 -9.93 12.24 19.39
CA ARG A 143 -10.61 12.47 20.67
C ARG A 143 -11.75 11.46 20.90
N ILE A 144 -12.63 11.28 19.91
CA ILE A 144 -13.80 10.41 20.03
C ILE A 144 -13.38 8.94 20.13
N ARG A 145 -12.49 8.50 19.23
CA ARG A 145 -12.09 7.10 19.15
C ARG A 145 -11.21 6.69 20.33
N ARG A 146 -10.34 7.57 20.85
CA ARG A 146 -9.56 7.26 22.05
C ARG A 146 -10.45 7.11 23.28
N GLN A 147 -11.42 8.00 23.47
CA GLN A 147 -12.44 7.83 24.52
C GLN A 147 -13.18 6.49 24.37
N ALA A 148 -13.56 6.11 23.16
CA ALA A 148 -14.25 4.85 22.91
C ALA A 148 -13.38 3.62 23.18
N LEU A 149 -12.11 3.66 22.78
CA LEU A 149 -11.17 2.54 22.96
C LEU A 149 -10.77 2.35 24.42
N ASP A 150 -10.72 3.41 25.21
CA ASP A 150 -10.52 3.31 26.67
C ASP A 150 -11.72 2.60 27.31
N ILE A 151 -12.96 3.01 26.99
CA ILE A 151 -14.17 2.34 27.50
C ILE A 151 -14.24 0.87 27.04
N ALA A 152 -13.91 0.59 25.78
CA ALA A 152 -13.91 -0.76 25.24
C ALA A 152 -12.87 -1.65 25.94
N TRP A 153 -11.71 -1.09 26.27
CA TRP A 153 -10.68 -1.79 27.03
C TRP A 153 -11.15 -2.10 28.45
N ASP A 154 -11.68 -1.11 29.18
CA ASP A 154 -12.12 -1.30 30.57
C ASP A 154 -13.17 -2.41 30.67
N ARG A 155 -14.12 -2.46 29.72
CA ARG A 155 -15.13 -3.53 29.64
C ARG A 155 -14.50 -4.88 29.30
N PHE A 156 -13.67 -4.93 28.26
CA PHE A 156 -12.99 -6.16 27.86
C PHE A 156 -12.15 -6.76 28.99
N HIS A 157 -11.43 -5.90 29.74
CA HIS A 157 -10.62 -6.30 30.88
C HIS A 157 -11.48 -6.79 32.06
N ALA A 158 -12.53 -6.06 32.41
CA ALA A 158 -13.44 -6.43 33.50
C ALA A 158 -14.12 -7.79 33.25
N ASP A 159 -14.45 -8.09 31.99
CA ASP A 159 -15.05 -9.36 31.57
C ASP A 159 -14.01 -10.51 31.44
N GLY A 160 -12.74 -10.26 31.78
CA GLY A 160 -11.65 -11.24 31.69
C GLY A 160 -11.30 -11.61 30.25
N GLY A 161 -11.45 -10.68 29.31
CA GLY A 161 -11.25 -10.86 27.87
C GLY A 161 -9.87 -11.38 27.49
N GLU A 162 -8.84 -11.17 28.33
CA GLU A 162 -7.50 -11.73 28.14
C GLU A 162 -7.49 -13.27 28.15
N ARG A 163 -8.51 -13.87 28.77
CA ARG A 163 -8.70 -15.32 28.79
C ARG A 163 -9.31 -15.85 27.50
N ASP A 164 -9.88 -14.99 26.64
CA ASP A 164 -10.49 -15.37 25.36
C ASP A 164 -9.47 -16.14 24.48
N PRO A 165 -9.76 -17.41 24.09
CA PRO A 165 -8.89 -18.19 23.22
C PRO A 165 -8.57 -17.51 21.89
N ARG A 166 -9.48 -16.69 21.35
CA ARG A 166 -9.28 -15.92 20.11
C ARG A 166 -8.23 -14.83 20.31
N PHE A 167 -8.26 -14.14 21.45
CA PHE A 167 -7.25 -13.15 21.81
C PHE A 167 -5.89 -13.81 22.01
N LYS A 168 -5.81 -14.89 22.80
CA LYS A 168 -4.55 -15.65 22.98
C LYS A 168 -3.98 -16.18 21.67
N ARG A 169 -4.83 -16.65 20.74
CA ARG A 169 -4.40 -17.08 19.41
C ARG A 169 -3.88 -15.91 18.56
N PHE A 170 -4.50 -14.72 18.68
CA PHE A 170 -3.99 -13.51 18.04
C PHE A 170 -2.59 -13.15 18.57
N LEU A 171 -2.39 -13.13 19.89
CA LEU A 171 -1.09 -12.85 20.50
C LEU A 171 0.00 -13.80 20.00
N ARG A 172 -0.27 -15.11 19.95
CA ARG A 172 0.69 -16.10 19.45
C ARG A 172 1.00 -15.93 17.97
N ARG A 173 -0.01 -15.60 17.15
CA ARG A 173 0.14 -15.46 15.69
C ARG A 173 0.94 -14.22 15.31
N GLU A 174 0.81 -13.14 16.07
CA GLU A 174 1.45 -11.85 15.78
C GLU A 174 2.69 -11.58 16.66
N SER A 175 3.24 -12.62 17.30
CA SER A 175 4.36 -12.54 18.26
C SER A 175 5.65 -11.94 17.68
N ALA A 176 5.82 -11.99 16.36
CA ALA A 176 7.01 -11.47 15.69
C ALA A 176 7.12 -9.92 15.71
N TRP A 177 6.02 -9.20 15.91
CA TRP A 177 6.01 -7.72 15.90
C TRP A 177 5.20 -7.10 17.03
N LEU A 178 4.17 -7.79 17.54
CA LEU A 178 3.25 -7.24 18.52
C LEU A 178 3.93 -6.84 19.84
N PRO A 179 4.87 -7.62 20.42
CA PRO A 179 5.57 -7.20 21.64
C PRO A 179 6.32 -5.88 21.49
N THR A 180 6.97 -5.67 20.35
CA THR A 180 7.67 -4.41 20.03
C THR A 180 6.69 -3.23 19.96
N TRP A 181 5.53 -3.43 19.32
CA TRP A 181 4.45 -2.45 19.31
C TRP A 181 3.91 -2.15 20.72
N CYS A 182 3.63 -3.16 21.52
CA CYS A 182 3.11 -2.98 22.88
C CYS A 182 4.10 -2.28 23.80
N ARG A 183 5.41 -2.45 23.58
CA ARG A 183 6.45 -1.79 24.38
C ARG A 183 6.61 -0.30 24.04
N TRP A 184 6.45 0.08 22.78
CA TRP A 184 6.87 1.42 22.29
C TRP A 184 5.79 2.23 21.55
N GLY A 185 4.68 1.60 21.17
CA GLY A 185 3.63 2.20 20.34
C GLY A 185 2.57 2.99 21.11
N GLY A 186 2.49 2.78 22.42
CA GLY A 186 1.48 3.40 23.29
C GLY A 186 1.64 4.90 23.48
N ARG A 187 0.55 5.51 23.95
CA ARG A 187 0.57 6.84 24.58
C ARG A 187 0.85 6.69 26.08
N ARG A 188 1.20 7.79 26.74
CA ARG A 188 1.33 7.81 28.21
C ARG A 188 0.04 7.29 28.87
N GLY A 189 0.19 6.33 29.77
CA GLY A 189 -0.92 5.71 30.51
C GLY A 189 -1.59 4.51 29.83
N GLN A 190 -1.20 4.11 28.61
CA GLN A 190 -1.69 2.87 28.00
C GLN A 190 -0.82 1.68 28.41
N THR A 191 -1.45 0.55 28.72
CA THR A 191 -0.77 -0.71 29.03
C THR A 191 -0.42 -1.50 27.76
N PRO A 192 0.59 -2.39 27.80
CA PRO A 192 0.89 -3.33 26.72
C PRO A 192 -0.33 -4.17 26.29
N GLU A 193 -1.15 -4.61 27.25
CA GLU A 193 -2.33 -5.44 27.01
C GLU A 193 -3.42 -4.64 26.29
N GLN A 194 -3.62 -3.37 26.66
CA GLN A 194 -4.54 -2.46 25.97
C GLN A 194 -4.13 -2.26 24.51
N LEU A 195 -2.83 -2.11 24.24
CA LEU A 195 -2.31 -1.98 22.87
C LEU A 195 -2.50 -3.26 22.06
N ALA A 196 -2.32 -4.42 22.69
CA ALA A 196 -2.58 -5.71 22.05
C ALA A 196 -4.08 -5.89 21.75
N PHE A 197 -4.95 -5.45 22.66
CA PHE A 197 -6.40 -5.44 22.46
C PHE A 197 -6.82 -4.55 21.28
N GLU A 198 -6.30 -3.32 21.17
CA GLU A 198 -6.58 -2.44 20.01
C GLU A 198 -6.21 -3.14 18.68
N GLN A 199 -5.06 -3.84 18.64
CA GLN A 199 -4.62 -4.58 17.46
C GLN A 199 -5.47 -5.85 17.20
N PHE A 200 -5.96 -6.50 18.25
CA PHE A 200 -6.90 -7.61 18.14
C PHE A 200 -8.24 -7.16 17.55
N LEU A 201 -8.78 -6.03 18.00
CA LEU A 201 -9.98 -5.43 17.42
C LEU A 201 -9.76 -5.11 15.93
N PHE A 202 -8.59 -4.56 15.58
CA PHE A 202 -8.26 -4.23 14.19
C PHE A 202 -8.22 -5.50 13.34
N ASP A 203 -7.54 -6.56 13.81
CA ASP A 203 -7.47 -7.84 13.12
C ASP A 203 -8.85 -8.45 12.87
N ARG A 204 -9.75 -8.38 13.86
CA ARG A 204 -11.13 -8.89 13.72
C ARG A 204 -11.92 -8.11 12.68
N GLN A 205 -11.97 -6.79 12.81
CA GLN A 205 -12.75 -5.95 11.90
C GLN A 205 -12.18 -5.96 10.48
N TRP A 206 -10.86 -5.94 10.34
CA TRP A 206 -10.20 -6.05 9.03
C TRP A 206 -10.54 -7.37 8.32
N LYS A 207 -10.48 -8.50 9.05
CA LYS A 207 -10.88 -9.80 8.50
C LYS A 207 -12.35 -9.86 8.12
N SER A 208 -13.21 -9.24 8.92
CA SER A 208 -14.64 -9.11 8.60
C SER A 208 -14.85 -8.37 7.28
N LEU A 209 -14.21 -7.19 7.14
CA LEU A 209 -14.27 -6.41 5.90
C LEU A 209 -13.70 -7.17 4.70
N ARG A 210 -12.53 -7.79 4.83
CA ARG A 210 -11.91 -8.57 3.74
C ARG A 210 -12.79 -9.75 3.31
N THR A 211 -13.42 -10.43 4.27
CA THR A 211 -14.35 -11.54 3.98
C THR A 211 -15.58 -11.03 3.25
N HIS A 212 -16.14 -9.92 3.69
CA HIS A 212 -17.30 -9.29 3.04
C HIS A 212 -16.95 -8.83 1.62
N ALA A 213 -15.84 -8.10 1.43
CA ALA A 213 -15.38 -7.67 0.11
C ALA A 213 -15.22 -8.85 -0.86
N ARG A 214 -14.64 -9.98 -0.42
CA ARG A 214 -14.54 -11.20 -1.23
C ARG A 214 -15.89 -11.78 -1.63
N ARG A 215 -16.91 -11.71 -0.76
CA ARG A 215 -18.28 -12.14 -1.11
C ARG A 215 -18.89 -11.24 -2.20
N CYS A 216 -18.50 -9.98 -2.25
CA CYS A 216 -18.85 -9.05 -3.33
C CYS A 216 -17.98 -9.21 -4.59
N GLY A 217 -17.07 -10.20 -4.65
CA GLY A 217 -16.13 -10.37 -5.76
C GLY A 217 -14.95 -9.38 -5.76
N VAL A 218 -14.75 -8.64 -4.67
CA VAL A 218 -13.74 -7.59 -4.54
C VAL A 218 -12.53 -8.08 -3.72
N HIS A 219 -11.33 -7.89 -4.27
CA HIS A 219 -10.07 -8.14 -3.59
C HIS A 219 -9.47 -6.87 -3.01
N LEU A 220 -8.97 -6.92 -1.77
CA LEU A 220 -8.28 -5.80 -1.15
C LEU A 220 -6.81 -5.77 -1.57
N VAL A 221 -6.37 -4.65 -2.14
CA VAL A 221 -4.98 -4.44 -2.57
C VAL A 221 -4.33 -3.41 -1.65
N GLY A 222 -3.25 -3.82 -0.99
CA GLY A 222 -2.51 -3.00 -0.03
C GLY A 222 -1.31 -2.30 -0.64
N ASP A 223 -0.55 -1.66 0.22
CA ASP A 223 0.57 -0.80 -0.15
C ASP A 223 1.67 -0.84 0.91
N LEU A 224 2.91 -1.09 0.48
CA LEU A 224 4.07 -1.31 1.32
C LEU A 224 5.14 -0.24 1.01
N PRO A 225 5.20 0.86 1.79
CA PRO A 225 6.27 1.85 1.74
C PRO A 225 7.62 1.18 1.95
N ILE A 226 8.62 1.47 1.11
CA ILE A 226 9.92 0.83 1.30
C ILE A 226 10.55 1.22 2.64
N PHE A 227 10.60 2.52 2.98
CA PHE A 227 11.24 3.02 4.20
C PHE A 227 10.28 3.14 5.38
N VAL A 228 10.84 3.27 6.59
CA VAL A 228 10.10 3.48 7.84
C VAL A 228 10.65 4.72 8.56
N PRO A 229 9.81 5.54 9.22
CA PRO A 229 10.27 6.72 9.96
C PRO A 229 11.23 6.41 11.10
N LEU A 230 12.09 7.37 11.44
CA LEU A 230 13.02 7.27 12.57
C LEU A 230 12.29 7.05 13.90
N GLU A 231 11.14 7.69 14.07
CA GLU A 231 10.30 7.68 15.27
C GLU A 231 9.40 6.45 15.36
N SER A 232 9.49 5.53 14.39
CA SER A 232 8.72 4.29 14.39
C SER A 232 9.18 3.32 15.47
N VAL A 233 8.27 2.48 15.94
CA VAL A 233 8.60 1.37 16.84
C VAL A 233 9.54 0.37 16.19
N ASP A 234 9.58 0.32 14.85
CA ASP A 234 10.46 -0.56 14.09
C ASP A 234 11.92 -0.16 14.29
N VAL A 235 12.22 1.14 14.15
CA VAL A 235 13.58 1.68 14.36
C VAL A 235 13.96 1.64 15.84
N ARG A 236 13.01 1.97 16.73
CA ARG A 236 13.26 1.95 18.18
C ARG A 236 13.45 0.54 18.73
N GLY A 237 12.71 -0.44 18.22
CA GLY A 237 12.77 -1.83 18.64
C GLY A 237 13.92 -2.61 18.03
N HIS A 238 14.40 -2.18 16.86
CA HIS A 238 15.44 -2.86 16.10
C HIS A 238 16.49 -1.89 15.52
N PRO A 239 17.14 -1.03 16.34
CA PRO A 239 18.08 -0.01 15.85
C PRO A 239 19.26 -0.62 15.06
N GLU A 240 19.63 -1.87 15.34
CA GLU A 240 20.67 -2.63 14.65
C GLU A 240 20.36 -2.90 13.16
N LEU A 241 19.10 -2.78 12.75
CA LEU A 241 18.65 -2.95 11.37
C LEU A 241 18.77 -1.66 10.54
N PHE A 242 19.19 -0.55 11.15
CA PHE A 242 19.24 0.78 10.54
C PHE A 242 20.64 1.42 10.64
N ARG A 243 20.91 2.39 9.77
CA ARG A 243 22.18 3.13 9.71
C ARG A 243 22.19 4.34 10.65
N LEU A 244 22.18 4.03 11.94
CA LEU A 244 22.21 5.01 13.02
C LEU A 244 23.63 5.18 13.59
N ASP A 245 23.90 6.35 14.15
CA ASP A 245 25.08 6.65 14.98
C ASP A 245 24.90 6.17 16.44
N ALA A 246 25.89 6.42 17.29
CA ALA A 246 25.86 6.03 18.71
C ALA A 246 24.76 6.72 19.53
N ARG A 247 24.20 7.83 19.04
CA ARG A 247 23.08 8.55 19.66
C ARG A 247 21.72 8.09 19.13
N GLY A 248 21.71 7.12 18.21
CA GLY A 248 20.49 6.63 17.56
C GLY A 248 19.98 7.54 16.44
N LEU A 249 20.80 8.49 15.96
CA LEU A 249 20.42 9.39 14.87
C LEU A 249 20.90 8.85 13.52
N PRO A 250 20.15 9.07 12.41
CA PRO A 250 20.59 8.63 11.08
C PRO A 250 21.91 9.31 10.68
N THR A 251 22.85 8.54 10.15
CA THR A 251 24.07 9.08 9.52
C THR A 251 23.81 9.57 8.10
N VAL A 252 22.88 8.90 7.41
CA VAL A 252 22.33 9.25 6.12
C VAL A 252 20.82 9.04 6.15
N VAL A 253 20.10 9.82 5.36
CA VAL A 253 18.65 9.78 5.23
C VAL A 253 18.22 9.53 3.80
N THR A 254 16.98 9.09 3.65
CA THR A 254 16.36 8.77 2.38
C THR A 254 15.84 10.01 1.67
N GLY A 255 15.80 9.93 0.35
CA GLY A 255 15.24 10.94 -0.52
C GLY A 255 15.29 10.49 -1.97
N VAL A 256 15.07 11.44 -2.87
CA VAL A 256 15.28 11.27 -4.32
C VAL A 256 16.02 12.50 -4.86
N PRO A 257 16.85 12.33 -5.91
CA PRO A 257 17.53 13.45 -6.55
C PRO A 257 16.53 14.43 -7.17
N PRO A 258 16.98 15.62 -7.60
CA PRO A 258 16.17 16.49 -8.44
C PRO A 258 15.60 15.77 -9.65
N ASP A 259 14.34 16.06 -9.95
CA ASP A 259 13.61 15.52 -11.09
C ASP A 259 12.68 16.59 -11.69
N ALA A 260 11.87 16.19 -12.68
CA ALA A 260 10.92 17.09 -13.33
C ALA A 260 9.84 17.66 -12.37
N PHE A 261 9.63 17.04 -11.21
CA PHE A 261 8.66 17.45 -10.20
C PHE A 261 9.27 18.30 -9.09
N SER A 262 10.58 18.17 -8.83
CA SER A 262 11.29 18.92 -7.80
C SER A 262 12.73 19.28 -8.20
N ARG A 263 13.00 20.59 -8.34
CA ARG A 263 14.35 21.14 -8.62
C ARG A 263 15.37 20.87 -7.51
N SER A 264 14.91 20.66 -6.27
CA SER A 264 15.75 20.39 -5.11
C SER A 264 15.83 18.90 -4.76
N GLY A 265 15.15 18.04 -5.53
CA GLY A 265 14.83 16.68 -5.12
C GLY A 265 13.88 16.67 -3.92
N GLN A 266 13.72 15.51 -3.29
CA GLN A 266 12.87 15.37 -2.12
C GLN A 266 13.66 14.71 -0.99
N LEU A 267 13.57 15.29 0.20
CA LEU A 267 14.17 14.74 1.40
C LEU A 267 13.07 14.11 2.26
N TRP A 268 13.10 12.79 2.39
CA TRP A 268 12.07 12.06 3.15
C TRP A 268 12.46 11.87 4.62
N ASN A 269 13.75 12.04 4.95
CA ASN A 269 14.28 12.00 6.31
C ASN A 269 14.08 10.66 7.05
N HIS A 270 13.83 9.57 6.34
CA HIS A 270 13.81 8.24 6.95
C HIS A 270 15.23 7.66 7.03
N PRO A 271 15.56 6.85 8.06
CA PRO A 271 16.82 6.15 8.12
C PRO A 271 16.95 5.12 7.00
N HIS A 272 18.17 4.94 6.50
CA HIS A 272 18.49 3.83 5.61
C HIS A 272 18.68 2.52 6.37
N TYR A 273 18.40 1.41 5.69
CA TYR A 273 18.64 0.06 6.22
C TYR A 273 20.13 -0.23 6.35
N ARG A 274 20.50 -0.91 7.44
CA ARG A 274 21.81 -1.55 7.58
C ARG A 274 21.73 -2.93 6.93
N TRP A 275 21.79 -2.97 5.60
CA TRP A 275 21.59 -4.21 4.82
C TRP A 275 22.48 -5.39 5.23
N ALA A 276 23.69 -5.13 5.74
CA ALA A 276 24.54 -6.17 6.31
C ALA A 276 23.89 -6.88 7.51
N SER A 277 23.17 -6.15 8.39
CA SER A 277 22.42 -6.75 9.49
C SER A 277 21.26 -7.60 9.00
N HIS A 278 20.51 -7.11 8.00
CA HIS A 278 19.43 -7.88 7.38
C HIS A 278 19.95 -9.18 6.75
N ARG A 279 21.11 -9.15 6.07
CA ARG A 279 21.72 -10.37 5.52
C ARG A 279 22.07 -11.39 6.60
N ARG A 280 22.62 -10.96 7.74
CA ARG A 280 22.99 -11.87 8.85
C ARG A 280 21.80 -12.64 9.40
N THR A 281 20.61 -12.04 9.41
CA THR A 281 19.37 -12.70 9.86
C THR A 281 18.58 -13.35 8.72
N GLY A 282 19.16 -13.45 7.51
CA GLY A 282 18.45 -14.00 6.36
C GLY A 282 17.22 -13.17 5.94
N PHE A 283 17.24 -11.86 6.19
CA PHE A 283 16.20 -10.88 5.92
C PHE A 283 14.91 -11.06 6.73
N GLU A 284 14.98 -11.68 7.91
CA GLU A 284 13.81 -12.04 8.72
C GLU A 284 12.79 -10.90 8.91
N TRP A 285 13.25 -9.70 9.31
CA TRP A 285 12.38 -8.55 9.53
C TRP A 285 11.57 -8.16 8.28
N TRP A 286 12.23 -8.12 7.12
CA TRP A 286 11.59 -7.80 5.85
C TRP A 286 10.63 -8.89 5.39
N ILE A 287 10.99 -10.16 5.59
CA ILE A 287 10.12 -11.28 5.23
C ILE A 287 8.86 -11.26 6.10
N GLU A 288 8.99 -11.02 7.42
CA GLU A 288 7.82 -10.88 8.29
C GLU A 288 6.98 -9.66 7.92
N ARG A 289 7.61 -8.56 7.52
CA ARG A 289 6.90 -7.36 7.04
C ARG A 289 6.05 -7.68 5.81
N ILE A 290 6.61 -8.38 4.82
CA ILE A 290 5.85 -8.83 3.63
C ILE A 290 4.75 -9.82 4.04
N ALA A 291 5.06 -10.79 4.90
CA ALA A 291 4.08 -11.76 5.39
C ALA A 291 2.89 -11.08 6.06
N ARG A 292 3.14 -10.06 6.88
CA ARG A 292 2.10 -9.26 7.53
C ARG A 292 1.20 -8.57 6.50
N GLN A 293 1.76 -7.98 5.45
CA GLN A 293 0.94 -7.37 4.38
C GLN A 293 0.08 -8.42 3.67
N LEU A 294 0.61 -9.62 3.38
CA LEU A 294 -0.15 -10.70 2.76
C LEU A 294 -1.25 -11.29 3.67
N ARG A 295 -1.12 -11.15 5.01
CA ARG A 295 -2.21 -11.45 5.96
C ARG A 295 -3.33 -10.42 5.90
N LEU A 296 -3.02 -9.16 5.57
CA LEU A 296 -4.00 -8.07 5.45
C LEU A 296 -4.65 -8.03 4.06
N PHE A 297 -3.88 -8.26 2.99
CA PHE A 297 -4.31 -7.97 1.62
C PHE A 297 -4.25 -9.19 0.70
N ASP A 298 -5.00 -9.13 -0.40
CA ASP A 298 -5.00 -10.14 -1.48
C ASP A 298 -3.86 -9.92 -2.47
N ALA A 299 -3.40 -8.68 -2.62
CA ALA A 299 -2.19 -8.29 -3.32
C ALA A 299 -1.59 -7.03 -2.71
N VAL A 300 -0.32 -6.74 -2.96
CA VAL A 300 0.38 -5.62 -2.31
C VAL A 300 1.26 -4.89 -3.32
N ARG A 301 1.12 -3.56 -3.38
CA ARG A 301 2.06 -2.67 -4.07
C ARG A 301 3.34 -2.54 -3.24
N ILE A 302 4.51 -2.66 -3.87
CA ILE A 302 5.77 -2.24 -3.27
C ILE A 302 6.06 -0.82 -3.74
N ASP A 303 5.90 0.13 -2.84
CA ASP A 303 6.17 1.54 -3.09
C ASP A 303 7.68 1.80 -3.16
N HIS A 304 8.10 2.67 -4.09
CA HIS A 304 9.48 2.99 -4.39
C HIS A 304 10.35 1.75 -4.64
N PHE A 305 9.90 0.87 -5.55
CA PHE A 305 10.58 -0.39 -5.86
C PHE A 305 12.03 -0.19 -6.33
N ILE A 306 12.33 0.96 -6.95
CA ILE A 306 13.70 1.37 -7.30
C ILE A 306 14.66 1.17 -6.11
N GLY A 307 14.21 1.47 -4.89
CA GLY A 307 14.95 1.35 -3.64
C GLY A 307 15.47 -0.06 -3.33
N PHE A 308 14.88 -1.12 -3.92
CA PHE A 308 15.35 -2.50 -3.80
C PHE A 308 16.60 -2.76 -4.66
N HIS A 309 16.79 -2.03 -5.75
CA HIS A 309 18.04 -2.06 -6.53
C HIS A 309 19.04 -1.04 -6.01
N ARG A 310 18.60 0.21 -5.85
CA ARG A 310 19.41 1.33 -5.39
C ARG A 310 18.58 2.35 -4.64
N ALA A 311 19.08 2.85 -3.52
CA ALA A 311 18.43 3.87 -2.73
C ALA A 311 19.29 5.14 -2.71
N TYR A 312 18.65 6.31 -2.78
CA TYR A 312 19.37 7.57 -2.76
C TYR A 312 19.64 8.02 -1.32
N GLU A 313 20.92 8.21 -1.01
CA GLU A 313 21.44 8.51 0.32
C GLU A 313 21.89 9.96 0.40
N VAL A 314 21.24 10.73 1.27
CA VAL A 314 21.60 12.13 1.56
C VAL A 314 22.23 12.18 2.95
N LYS A 315 23.27 13.00 3.15
CA LYS A 315 23.85 13.21 4.48
C LYS A 315 22.78 13.76 5.44
N ALA A 316 22.67 13.21 6.64
CA ALA A 316 21.73 13.71 7.64
C ALA A 316 22.02 15.19 7.96
N GLY A 317 20.96 15.98 8.13
CA GLY A 317 21.04 17.43 8.33
C GLY A 317 21.22 18.27 7.06
N ALA A 318 21.26 17.66 5.86
CA ALA A 318 21.24 18.40 4.61
C ALA A 318 19.94 19.21 4.44
N ARG A 319 20.03 20.39 3.81
CA ARG A 319 18.86 21.26 3.54
C ARG A 319 17.96 20.70 2.45
N ASP A 320 18.53 19.97 1.50
CA ASP A 320 17.83 19.36 0.37
C ASP A 320 18.55 18.08 -0.09
N ALA A 321 18.06 17.46 -1.17
CA ALA A 321 18.55 16.18 -1.66
C ALA A 321 19.62 16.30 -2.76
N ARG A 322 20.06 17.50 -3.15
CA ARG A 322 20.97 17.67 -4.31
C ARG A 322 22.34 17.02 -4.12
N SER A 323 22.82 16.92 -2.88
CA SER A 323 24.14 16.38 -2.53
C SER A 323 24.14 14.87 -2.23
N GLY A 324 23.03 14.18 -2.47
CA GLY A 324 22.94 12.74 -2.24
C GLY A 324 23.68 11.91 -3.28
N ARG A 325 23.74 10.60 -3.04
CA ARG A 325 24.32 9.61 -3.96
C ARG A 325 23.54 8.30 -3.94
N TRP A 326 23.59 7.55 -5.01
CA TRP A 326 22.98 6.22 -5.08
C TRP A 326 23.81 5.18 -4.31
N GLY A 327 23.19 4.52 -3.32
CA GLY A 327 23.70 3.32 -2.67
C GLY A 327 23.02 2.06 -3.21
N ARG A 328 23.74 0.93 -3.27
CA ARG A 328 23.16 -0.35 -3.72
C ARG A 328 22.34 -1.02 -2.61
N SER A 329 21.23 -1.64 -3.01
CA SER A 329 20.38 -2.44 -2.13
C SER A 329 20.38 -3.92 -2.55
N PRO A 330 20.26 -4.86 -1.61
CA PRO A 330 20.24 -6.31 -1.87
C PRO A 330 18.86 -6.83 -2.24
N GLY A 331 18.08 -6.08 -3.03
CA GLY A 331 16.67 -6.42 -3.29
C GLY A 331 16.47 -7.78 -3.93
N ASP A 332 17.38 -8.20 -4.83
CA ASP A 332 17.34 -9.51 -5.47
C ASP A 332 17.51 -10.65 -4.45
N GLU A 333 18.43 -10.49 -3.50
CA GLU A 333 18.66 -11.45 -2.41
C GLU A 333 17.45 -11.54 -1.48
N LEU A 334 16.90 -10.37 -1.10
CA LEU A 334 15.73 -10.24 -0.24
C LEU A 334 14.49 -10.89 -0.87
N LEU A 335 14.17 -10.54 -2.13
CA LEU A 335 12.99 -11.08 -2.82
C LEU A 335 13.11 -12.59 -3.04
N ARG A 336 14.31 -13.11 -3.34
CA ARG A 336 14.55 -14.57 -3.37
C ARG A 336 14.36 -15.22 -2.01
N ALA A 337 14.84 -14.60 -0.93
CA ALA A 337 14.65 -15.12 0.42
C ALA A 337 13.17 -15.14 0.83
N ALA A 338 12.44 -14.06 0.55
CA ALA A 338 11.01 -13.96 0.78
C ALA A 338 10.22 -15.01 -0.03
N ARG A 339 10.51 -15.19 -1.33
CA ARG A 339 9.87 -16.20 -2.18
C ARG A 339 10.10 -17.62 -1.66
N ARG A 340 11.32 -17.94 -1.20
CA ARG A 340 11.63 -19.25 -0.59
C ARG A 340 10.83 -19.52 0.69
N ARG A 341 10.55 -18.48 1.48
CA ARG A 341 9.89 -18.63 2.78
C ARG A 341 8.36 -18.51 2.71
N LEU A 342 7.84 -17.65 1.84
CA LEU A 342 6.42 -17.32 1.75
C LEU A 342 5.71 -17.97 0.55
N GLY A 343 6.46 -18.56 -0.39
CA GLY A 343 5.90 -19.04 -1.64
C GLY A 343 5.53 -17.90 -2.59
N PRO A 344 4.70 -18.15 -3.62
CA PRO A 344 4.26 -17.12 -4.56
C PRO A 344 3.61 -15.93 -3.85
N MET A 345 4.08 -14.72 -4.15
CA MET A 345 3.60 -13.49 -3.52
C MET A 345 2.88 -12.62 -4.56
N PRO A 346 1.62 -12.23 -4.34
CA PRO A 346 0.89 -11.31 -5.21
C PRO A 346 1.38 -9.86 -5.02
N LEU A 347 2.59 -9.59 -5.51
CA LEU A 347 3.23 -8.27 -5.43
C LEU A 347 3.29 -7.62 -6.80
N PHE A 348 3.25 -6.28 -6.83
CA PHE A 348 3.57 -5.49 -8.02
C PHE A 348 4.42 -4.28 -7.61
N ALA A 349 5.22 -3.79 -8.54
CA ALA A 349 6.23 -2.76 -8.29
C ALA A 349 5.70 -1.38 -8.67
N GLU A 350 5.78 -0.43 -7.74
CA GLU A 350 5.83 0.99 -8.08
C GLU A 350 7.22 1.29 -8.62
N ASP A 351 7.32 1.34 -9.95
CA ASP A 351 8.55 1.54 -10.71
C ASP A 351 8.47 2.80 -11.56
N LEU A 352 8.08 3.94 -10.96
CA LEU A 352 8.00 5.23 -11.64
C LEU A 352 9.26 6.08 -11.37
N GLY A 353 9.44 7.16 -12.14
CA GLY A 353 10.53 8.11 -11.94
C GLY A 353 11.86 7.67 -12.56
N ALA A 354 12.96 7.71 -11.79
CA ALA A 354 14.33 7.48 -12.26
C ALA A 354 14.68 5.99 -12.46
N VAL A 355 13.85 5.31 -13.25
CA VAL A 355 13.94 3.88 -13.55
C VAL A 355 15.11 3.61 -14.48
N THR A 356 15.84 2.53 -14.21
CA THR A 356 16.94 2.05 -15.05
C THR A 356 16.68 0.66 -15.57
N ARG A 357 17.46 0.22 -16.57
CA ARG A 357 17.36 -1.14 -17.11
C ARG A 357 17.56 -2.20 -16.02
N GLU A 358 18.40 -1.93 -15.03
CA GLU A 358 18.66 -2.81 -13.90
C GLU A 358 17.47 -2.91 -12.94
N VAL A 359 16.73 -1.83 -12.73
CA VAL A 359 15.47 -1.85 -11.95
C VAL A 359 14.42 -2.67 -12.69
N ILE A 360 14.27 -2.45 -14.00
CA ILE A 360 13.37 -3.24 -14.85
C ILE A 360 13.75 -4.72 -14.81
N ALA A 361 15.03 -5.05 -14.97
CA ALA A 361 15.52 -6.42 -14.92
C ALA A 361 15.29 -7.07 -13.56
N LEU A 362 15.43 -6.32 -12.45
CA LEU A 362 15.10 -6.80 -11.11
C LEU A 362 13.60 -7.10 -11.00
N ARG A 363 12.74 -6.19 -11.45
CA ARG A 363 11.28 -6.36 -11.44
C ARG A 363 10.87 -7.61 -12.22
N ASP A 364 11.35 -7.74 -13.46
CA ASP A 364 10.97 -8.82 -14.38
C ASP A 364 11.48 -10.19 -13.93
N ARG A 365 12.70 -10.23 -13.35
CA ARG A 365 13.27 -11.45 -12.76
C ARG A 365 12.41 -12.04 -11.64
N HIS A 366 11.63 -11.21 -10.95
CA HIS A 366 10.71 -11.63 -9.89
C HIS A 366 9.25 -11.69 -10.34
N GLY A 367 8.98 -11.49 -11.64
CA GLY A 367 7.64 -11.53 -12.21
C GLY A 367 6.72 -10.47 -11.62
N LEU A 368 7.23 -9.30 -11.27
CA LEU A 368 6.42 -8.24 -10.66
C LEU A 368 5.82 -7.37 -11.77
N PRO A 369 4.48 -7.18 -11.86
CA PRO A 369 3.93 -6.19 -12.76
C PRO A 369 4.45 -4.78 -12.40
N GLY A 370 4.78 -3.98 -13.40
CA GLY A 370 5.10 -2.56 -13.22
C GLY A 370 3.85 -1.67 -13.21
N MET A 371 4.02 -0.39 -12.94
CA MET A 371 2.96 0.61 -13.00
C MET A 371 3.02 1.44 -14.27
N ARG A 372 1.86 1.87 -14.76
CA ARG A 372 1.72 2.88 -15.82
C ARG A 372 0.73 3.94 -15.40
N ILE A 373 1.06 5.21 -15.65
CA ILE A 373 0.23 6.35 -15.21
C ILE A 373 -0.14 7.19 -16.43
N LEU A 374 -1.41 7.18 -16.83
CA LEU A 374 -1.87 7.91 -18.01
C LEU A 374 -1.56 9.42 -17.94
N GLN A 375 -1.60 10.03 -16.76
CA GLN A 375 -1.21 11.45 -16.63
C GLN A 375 0.24 11.76 -17.06
N ASN A 376 1.11 10.76 -17.12
CA ASN A 376 2.50 10.89 -17.59
C ASN A 376 2.64 10.62 -19.11
N ALA A 377 1.59 10.13 -19.77
CA ALA A 377 1.63 9.67 -21.16
C ALA A 377 1.83 10.81 -22.16
N PHE A 378 1.29 11.99 -21.88
CA PHE A 378 1.06 13.00 -22.92
C PHE A 378 2.14 14.09 -22.97
N GLY A 379 3.17 14.03 -22.12
CA GLY A 379 4.30 14.97 -22.13
C GLY A 379 5.19 14.82 -23.37
N SER A 380 5.32 13.59 -23.89
CA SER A 380 6.17 13.23 -25.03
C SER A 380 5.44 12.20 -25.93
N PRO A 381 5.63 12.23 -27.27
CA PRO A 381 5.07 11.20 -28.17
C PRO A 381 5.66 9.80 -27.93
N ASP A 382 6.84 9.69 -27.30
CA ASP A 382 7.52 8.41 -27.05
C ASP A 382 7.35 7.92 -25.61
N SER A 383 6.34 8.42 -24.90
CA SER A 383 6.14 8.04 -23.49
C SER A 383 5.79 6.56 -23.34
N ALA A 384 6.48 5.88 -22.42
CA ALA A 384 6.18 4.49 -22.04
C ALA A 384 4.80 4.35 -21.35
N ASP A 385 4.22 5.46 -20.90
CA ASP A 385 2.88 5.54 -20.29
C ASP A 385 1.76 5.73 -21.33
N LEU A 386 2.08 5.76 -22.63
CA LEU A 386 1.05 5.74 -23.68
C LEU A 386 0.31 4.40 -23.71
N PRO A 387 -1.01 4.37 -23.89
CA PRO A 387 -1.81 3.14 -23.90
C PRO A 387 -1.30 2.05 -24.85
N ALA A 388 -0.83 2.44 -26.04
CA ALA A 388 -0.26 1.53 -27.03
C ALA A 388 1.04 0.84 -26.57
N ASN A 389 1.76 1.44 -25.61
CA ASN A 389 3.03 0.97 -25.08
C ASN A 389 2.87 0.14 -23.79
N HIS A 390 1.64 -0.04 -23.29
CA HIS A 390 1.40 -0.77 -22.06
C HIS A 390 1.62 -2.28 -22.25
N PRO A 391 2.49 -2.93 -21.45
CA PRO A 391 2.59 -4.37 -21.45
C PRO A 391 1.38 -4.98 -20.73
N ARG A 392 1.10 -6.27 -21.00
CA ARG A 392 0.06 -7.01 -20.26
C ARG A 392 0.38 -7.11 -18.77
N ASP A 393 1.64 -7.30 -18.43
CA ASP A 393 2.15 -7.43 -17.06
C ASP A 393 2.37 -6.06 -16.42
N ALA A 394 1.29 -5.27 -16.37
CA ALA A 394 1.26 -3.97 -15.72
C ALA A 394 -0.04 -3.72 -14.97
N VAL A 395 0.03 -2.75 -14.05
CA VAL A 395 -1.09 -2.09 -13.42
C VAL A 395 -1.16 -0.66 -13.94
N VAL A 396 -2.15 -0.37 -14.80
CA VAL A 396 -2.37 0.98 -15.32
C VAL A 396 -3.29 1.78 -14.39
N TYR A 397 -2.98 3.06 -14.25
CA TYR A 397 -3.80 4.03 -13.53
C TYR A 397 -4.08 5.25 -14.41
N THR A 398 -5.22 5.90 -14.18
CA THR A 398 -5.39 7.28 -14.63
C THR A 398 -4.38 8.19 -13.92
N GLY A 399 -4.40 8.13 -12.59
CA GLY A 399 -3.44 8.75 -11.67
C GLY A 399 -3.43 7.99 -10.34
N THR A 400 -2.48 8.33 -9.47
CA THR A 400 -2.39 7.78 -8.11
C THR A 400 -2.94 8.78 -7.07
N HIS A 401 -2.77 8.47 -5.78
CA HIS A 401 -3.08 9.39 -4.69
C HIS A 401 -2.17 10.64 -4.64
N ASP A 402 -0.99 10.58 -5.27
CA ASP A 402 -0.06 11.72 -5.39
C ASP A 402 -0.39 12.63 -6.56
N ASN A 403 -1.22 12.17 -7.49
CA ASN A 403 -1.65 12.94 -8.64
C ASN A 403 -2.87 13.81 -8.30
N THR A 404 -3.01 14.92 -9.01
CA THR A 404 -4.27 15.66 -9.04
C THR A 404 -5.32 14.80 -9.77
N PRO A 405 -6.58 14.73 -9.32
CA PRO A 405 -7.65 14.08 -10.09
C PRO A 405 -7.70 14.55 -11.54
N LEU A 406 -8.09 13.67 -12.47
CA LEU A 406 -8.00 13.88 -13.91
C LEU A 406 -8.59 15.21 -14.36
N ARG A 407 -9.78 15.61 -13.86
CA ARG A 407 -10.40 16.89 -14.23
C ARG A 407 -9.55 18.10 -13.80
N GLY A 408 -8.86 18.00 -12.67
CA GLY A 408 -7.92 19.01 -12.21
C GLY A 408 -6.63 19.02 -13.03
N TRP A 409 -6.07 17.84 -13.30
CA TRP A 409 -4.87 17.69 -14.14
C TRP A 409 -5.10 18.18 -15.58
N TRP A 410 -6.24 17.88 -16.18
CA TRP A 410 -6.61 18.29 -17.54
C TRP A 410 -6.49 19.80 -17.75
N ARG A 411 -6.90 20.58 -16.74
CA ARG A 411 -6.84 22.06 -16.75
C ARG A 411 -5.42 22.61 -16.70
N THR A 412 -4.42 21.78 -16.38
CA THR A 412 -3.01 22.17 -16.26
C THR A 412 -2.17 21.77 -17.46
N LEU A 413 -2.74 21.03 -18.42
CA LEU A 413 -2.02 20.57 -19.60
C LEU A 413 -1.67 21.74 -20.52
N GLY A 414 -0.40 21.79 -20.95
CA GLY A 414 0.02 22.68 -22.03
C GLY A 414 -0.55 22.26 -23.40
N PRO A 415 -0.59 23.16 -24.41
CA PRO A 415 -1.31 22.93 -25.66
C PRO A 415 -0.92 21.65 -26.42
N ALA A 416 0.38 21.32 -26.48
CA ALA A 416 0.86 20.13 -27.18
C ALA A 416 0.45 18.83 -26.49
N ALA A 417 0.57 18.77 -25.16
CA ALA A 417 0.13 17.62 -24.37
C ALA A 417 -1.38 17.45 -24.42
N ARG A 418 -2.12 18.56 -24.38
CA ARG A 418 -3.58 18.57 -24.49
C ARG A 418 -4.06 18.00 -25.82
N ARG A 419 -3.50 18.43 -26.96
CA ARG A 419 -3.85 17.88 -28.28
C ARG A 419 -3.61 16.37 -28.37
N ARG A 420 -2.48 15.87 -27.83
CA ARG A 420 -2.20 14.42 -27.78
C ARG A 420 -3.23 13.67 -26.92
N ALA A 421 -3.59 14.24 -25.77
CA ALA A 421 -4.57 13.65 -24.88
C ALA A 421 -5.98 13.66 -25.50
N GLU A 422 -6.39 14.73 -26.18
CA GLU A 422 -7.67 14.84 -26.91
C GLU A 422 -7.77 13.81 -28.03
N ALA A 423 -6.70 13.63 -28.81
CA ALA A 423 -6.67 12.64 -29.90
C ALA A 423 -6.85 11.20 -29.39
N ILE A 424 -6.41 10.90 -28.17
CA ILE A 424 -6.50 9.56 -27.55
C ILE A 424 -7.81 9.38 -26.78
N ALA A 425 -8.28 10.43 -26.08
CA ALA A 425 -9.53 10.39 -25.32
C ALA A 425 -10.77 10.24 -26.21
N GLY A 426 -10.68 10.70 -27.46
CA GLY A 426 -11.78 10.66 -28.41
C GLY A 426 -12.81 11.79 -28.18
N PRO A 427 -13.97 11.71 -28.85
CA PRO A 427 -15.02 12.73 -28.72
C PRO A 427 -15.71 12.67 -27.35
N GLY A 428 -16.21 13.81 -26.86
CA GLY A 428 -16.98 13.90 -25.62
C GLY A 428 -16.23 14.56 -24.46
N ASP A 429 -16.59 14.22 -23.21
CA ASP A 429 -15.86 14.70 -22.03
C ASP A 429 -14.50 13.99 -21.96
N PRO A 430 -13.37 14.74 -21.97
CA PRO A 430 -12.05 14.14 -22.04
C PRO A 430 -11.65 13.35 -20.79
N VAL A 431 -12.28 13.60 -19.63
CA VAL A 431 -12.01 12.83 -18.41
C VAL A 431 -12.65 11.46 -18.51
N ASP A 432 -13.90 11.37 -18.97
CA ASP A 432 -14.55 10.09 -19.23
C ASP A 432 -13.82 9.31 -20.33
N GLY A 433 -13.44 9.96 -21.44
CA GLY A 433 -12.64 9.31 -22.50
C GLY A 433 -11.30 8.75 -22.02
N LEU A 434 -10.60 9.44 -21.11
CA LEU A 434 -9.36 8.93 -20.52
C LEU A 434 -9.58 7.77 -19.52
N ILE A 435 -10.74 7.72 -18.86
CA ILE A 435 -11.14 6.57 -18.04
C ILE A 435 -11.39 5.36 -18.95
N ASP A 436 -12.08 5.56 -20.07
CA ASP A 436 -12.32 4.53 -21.08
C ASP A 436 -11.01 3.98 -21.62
N VAL A 437 -10.05 4.86 -21.96
CA VAL A 437 -8.70 4.49 -22.39
C VAL A 437 -7.96 3.69 -21.31
N CYS A 438 -8.08 4.06 -20.02
CA CYS A 438 -7.49 3.32 -18.91
C CYS A 438 -8.02 1.88 -18.85
N PHE A 439 -9.34 1.70 -18.94
CA PHE A 439 -9.93 0.36 -18.97
C PHE A 439 -9.67 -0.37 -20.30
N GLY A 440 -9.58 0.32 -21.42
CA GLY A 440 -9.25 -0.25 -22.73
C GLY A 440 -7.82 -0.79 -22.85
N SER A 441 -6.89 -0.29 -22.01
CA SER A 441 -5.48 -0.68 -21.98
C SER A 441 -5.23 -2.21 -22.06
N HIS A 442 -4.11 -2.59 -22.71
CA HIS A 442 -3.62 -3.96 -22.75
C HIS A 442 -3.18 -4.49 -21.37
N ALA A 443 -2.88 -3.60 -20.42
CA ALA A 443 -2.54 -3.96 -19.05
C ALA A 443 -3.64 -4.83 -18.41
N ASN A 444 -3.21 -5.94 -17.80
CA ASN A 444 -4.12 -6.87 -17.14
C ASN A 444 -4.86 -6.21 -15.98
N THR A 445 -4.25 -5.27 -15.25
CA THR A 445 -4.93 -4.57 -14.17
C THR A 445 -5.08 -3.09 -14.51
N ALA A 446 -6.29 -2.54 -14.39
CA ALA A 446 -6.54 -1.10 -14.50
C ALA A 446 -7.20 -0.60 -13.21
N VAL A 447 -6.67 0.46 -12.62
CA VAL A 447 -7.17 1.02 -11.36
C VAL A 447 -7.42 2.52 -11.50
N VAL A 448 -8.61 2.97 -11.11
CA VAL A 448 -9.00 4.38 -11.22
C VAL A 448 -9.31 4.95 -9.83
N PRO A 449 -8.74 6.09 -9.40
CA PRO A 449 -9.14 6.78 -8.19
C PRO A 449 -10.63 7.13 -8.22
N VAL A 450 -11.33 6.96 -7.10
CA VAL A 450 -12.77 7.26 -7.04
C VAL A 450 -13.08 8.73 -7.33
N GLN A 451 -12.13 9.64 -7.07
CA GLN A 451 -12.24 11.05 -7.46
C GLN A 451 -12.46 11.22 -8.96
N ASP A 452 -11.79 10.43 -9.80
CA ASP A 452 -11.92 10.48 -11.26
C ASP A 452 -13.27 9.91 -11.69
N LEU A 453 -13.71 8.81 -11.06
CA LEU A 453 -15.03 8.21 -11.32
C LEU A 453 -16.20 9.15 -10.97
N LEU A 454 -15.97 10.09 -10.05
CA LEU A 454 -16.90 11.16 -9.68
C LEU A 454 -16.68 12.46 -10.47
N GLY A 455 -15.71 12.50 -11.39
CA GLY A 455 -15.38 13.68 -12.18
C GLY A 455 -14.88 14.87 -11.35
N LEU A 456 -14.25 14.64 -10.19
CA LEU A 456 -13.81 15.70 -9.29
C LEU A 456 -12.51 16.37 -9.76
N GLY A 457 -12.34 17.64 -9.39
CA GLY A 457 -11.17 18.45 -9.71
C GLY A 457 -10.10 18.47 -8.61
N ALA A 458 -9.20 19.45 -8.68
CA ALA A 458 -8.03 19.56 -7.80
C ALA A 458 -8.35 19.67 -6.30
N SER A 459 -9.54 20.15 -5.93
CA SER A 459 -9.98 20.22 -4.53
C SER A 459 -10.14 18.86 -3.86
N ALA A 460 -10.26 17.79 -4.66
CA ALA A 460 -10.38 16.41 -4.19
C ALA A 460 -9.05 15.63 -4.16
N ARG A 461 -7.92 16.31 -4.42
CA ARG A 461 -6.59 15.69 -4.39
C ARG A 461 -6.28 15.11 -3.02
N MET A 462 -5.77 13.87 -2.99
CA MET A 462 -5.47 13.17 -1.75
C MET A 462 -4.14 13.64 -1.14
N ASN A 463 -3.08 13.71 -1.95
CA ASN A 463 -1.77 14.18 -1.52
C ASN A 463 -1.11 15.06 -2.57
N ARG A 464 -0.38 16.08 -2.11
CA ARG A 464 0.58 16.84 -2.90
C ARG A 464 1.98 16.54 -2.35
N PRO A 465 2.81 15.78 -3.09
CA PRO A 465 4.20 15.52 -2.69
C PRO A 465 4.95 16.81 -2.39
N GLY A 466 5.79 16.78 -1.35
CA GLY A 466 6.57 17.92 -0.88
C GLY A 466 5.81 18.95 -0.03
N THR A 467 4.49 18.81 0.19
CA THR A 467 3.76 19.70 1.13
C THR A 467 3.51 19.02 2.49
N PRO A 468 3.77 19.69 3.62
CA PRO A 468 3.64 19.07 4.94
C PRO A 468 2.21 19.11 5.52
N ARG A 469 1.30 19.90 4.92
CA ARG A 469 -0.06 20.16 5.45
C ARG A 469 -1.12 20.05 4.36
N GLY A 470 -2.35 19.77 4.77
CA GLY A 470 -3.54 19.72 3.89
C GLY A 470 -3.78 18.39 3.18
N ASN A 471 -2.84 17.45 3.28
CA ASN A 471 -2.90 16.13 2.63
C ASN A 471 -3.69 15.11 3.46
N TRP A 472 -4.08 14.01 2.81
CA TRP A 472 -4.73 12.85 3.41
C TRP A 472 -6.09 13.16 4.05
N THR A 473 -6.74 14.21 3.56
CA THR A 473 -7.98 14.71 4.15
C THR A 473 -9.22 14.52 3.28
N TRP A 474 -9.11 14.22 1.99
CA TRP A 474 -10.29 14.12 1.14
C TRP A 474 -11.22 12.97 1.57
N ARG A 475 -12.52 13.23 1.56
CA ARG A 475 -13.57 12.24 1.83
C ARG A 475 -14.61 12.20 0.72
N LEU A 476 -15.08 10.99 0.47
CA LEU A 476 -16.17 10.63 -0.40
C LEU A 476 -17.50 11.21 0.12
N PRO A 477 -18.38 11.73 -0.76
CA PRO A 477 -19.72 12.15 -0.35
C PRO A 477 -20.53 10.96 0.19
N PRO A 478 -21.55 11.20 1.04
CA PRO A 478 -22.38 10.12 1.62
C PRO A 478 -23.03 9.20 0.58
N ALA A 479 -23.37 9.73 -0.60
CA ALA A 479 -23.94 8.97 -1.71
C ALA A 479 -22.95 7.99 -2.36
N MET A 480 -21.65 8.06 -2.04
CA MET A 480 -20.57 7.28 -2.64
C MET A 480 -20.55 7.41 -4.17
N LEU A 481 -20.73 6.30 -4.90
CA LEU A 481 -20.99 6.30 -6.34
C LEU A 481 -22.52 6.24 -6.59
N PRO A 482 -23.11 7.18 -7.34
CA PRO A 482 -24.53 7.11 -7.72
C PRO A 482 -24.85 5.83 -8.50
N ARG A 483 -26.07 5.29 -8.33
CA ARG A 483 -26.52 4.07 -9.03
C ARG A 483 -26.45 4.18 -10.56
N THR A 484 -26.68 5.37 -11.11
CA THR A 484 -26.52 5.65 -12.55
C THR A 484 -25.08 5.45 -13.00
N ARG A 485 -24.11 5.99 -12.23
CA ARG A 485 -22.68 5.82 -12.51
C ARG A 485 -22.21 4.37 -12.34
N VAL A 486 -22.76 3.63 -11.37
CA VAL A 486 -22.50 2.18 -11.24
C VAL A 486 -22.89 1.42 -12.50
N ARG A 487 -24.11 1.66 -13.03
CA ARG A 487 -24.58 1.00 -14.25
C ARG A 487 -23.70 1.35 -15.45
N SER A 488 -23.36 2.63 -15.64
CA SER A 488 -22.50 3.05 -16.75
C SER A 488 -21.11 2.43 -16.66
N LEU A 489 -20.52 2.38 -15.46
CA LEU A 489 -19.21 1.75 -15.24
C LEU A 489 -19.27 0.25 -15.52
N ARG A 490 -20.34 -0.43 -15.13
CA ARG A 490 -20.51 -1.85 -15.46
C ARG A 490 -20.49 -2.10 -16.97
N THR A 491 -21.28 -1.36 -17.74
CA THR A 491 -21.29 -1.47 -19.21
C THR A 491 -19.89 -1.25 -19.80
N LEU A 492 -19.15 -0.27 -19.28
CA LEU A 492 -17.77 -0.01 -19.69
C LEU A 492 -16.81 -1.15 -19.35
N LEU A 493 -16.94 -1.75 -18.16
CA LEU A 493 -16.10 -2.88 -17.74
C LEU A 493 -16.41 -4.16 -18.54
N GLU A 494 -17.67 -4.38 -18.93
CA GLU A 494 -18.07 -5.45 -19.84
C GLU A 494 -17.46 -5.24 -21.24
N ALA A 495 -17.62 -4.03 -21.80
CA ALA A 495 -17.07 -3.68 -23.11
C ALA A 495 -15.53 -3.81 -23.16
N SER A 496 -14.84 -3.48 -22.06
CA SER A 496 -13.38 -3.59 -21.95
C SER A 496 -12.88 -4.99 -21.52
N ARG A 497 -13.78 -5.98 -21.39
CA ARG A 497 -13.50 -7.36 -20.98
C ARG A 497 -12.73 -7.44 -19.67
N ARG A 498 -13.22 -6.72 -18.65
CA ARG A 498 -12.65 -6.68 -17.29
C ARG A 498 -13.57 -7.30 -16.23
N ILE A 499 -14.75 -7.76 -16.63
CA ILE A 499 -15.63 -8.64 -15.86
C ILE A 499 -16.06 -9.87 -16.64
#